data_AF-A0A1F9PPE1-F1
#
_entry.id   AF-A0A1F9PPE1-F1
#
_cell.length_a   1.000
_cell.length_b   1.000
_cell.length_c   1.000
_cell.angle_alpha   90.00
_cell.angle_beta   90.00
_cell.angle_gamma   90.00
#
_symmetry.space_group_name_H-M   'P 1'
#
loop_
_entity.id
_entity.type
_entity.pdbx_description
1 polymer ?
#
loop_
_entity_poly.entity_id
_entity_poly.type
_entity_poly.pdbx_seq_one_letter_code
_entity_poly.pdbx_strand_id
1 'polypeptide(L)' 'MKLIMVLAVAVSIILGCVHRPNIYAPRRTPSAEHQAAKTTAACLGCHDVGKFPHHDRDDDCFSCHKLCKGC' A
#
# COMPACT_ATOMS: atom_id res chain seq x y z
N MET A 1 -10.55 -14.70 33.56
CA MET A 1 -11.17 -15.01 32.25
C MET A 1 -11.86 -13.79 31.62
N LYS A 2 -12.79 -13.09 32.30
CA LYS A 2 -13.47 -11.89 31.75
C LYS A 2 -12.52 -10.78 31.27
N LEU A 3 -11.47 -10.46 32.04
CA LEU A 3 -10.50 -9.42 31.66
C LEU A 3 -9.73 -9.75 30.38
N ILE A 4 -9.34 -11.01 30.21
CA ILE A 4 -8.60 -11.49 29.02
C ILE A 4 -9.47 -11.37 27.77
N MET A 5 -10.76 -11.69 27.89
CA MET A 5 -11.71 -11.56 26.79
C MET A 5 -11.92 -10.10 26.38
N VAL A 6 -12.05 -9.19 27.35
CA VAL A 6 -12.15 -7.74 27.10
C VAL A 6 -10.89 -7.21 26.42
N LEU A 7 -9.70 -7.65 26.88
CA LEU A 7 -8.42 -7.25 26.29
C LEU A 7 -8.28 -7.75 24.84
N ALA A 8 -8.67 -9.00 24.57
CA ALA A 8 -8.60 -9.58 23.24
C ALA A 8 -9.51 -8.84 22.24
N VAL A 9 -10.73 -8.49 22.66
CA VAL A 9 -11.66 -7.70 21.83
C VAL A 9 -11.10 -6.29 21.56
N ALA A 10 -10.55 -5.63 22.58
CA ALA A 10 -9.95 -4.30 22.42
C ALA A 10 -8.77 -4.29 21.43
N VAL A 11 -7.87 -5.28 21.51
CA VAL A 11 -6.73 -5.41 20.57
C VAL A 11 -7.21 -5.65 19.13
N SER A 12 -8.29 -6.43 18.96
CA SER A 12 -8.86 -6.72 17.65
C SER A 12 -9.41 -5.46 16.95
N ILE A 13 -9.98 -4.53 17.71
CA ILE A 13 -10.53 -3.27 17.20
C ILE A 13 -9.41 -2.33 16.73
N ILE A 14 -8.27 -2.31 17.42
CA ILE A 14 -7.13 -1.43 17.10
C ILE A 14 -6.38 -1.92 15.85
N LEU A 15 -6.26 -3.24 15.67
CA LEU A 15 -5.64 -3.84 14.48
C LEU A 15 -6.53 -3.74 13.22
N GLY A 16 -7.80 -3.38 13.39
CA GLY A 16 -8.78 -3.19 12.31
C GLY A 16 -8.60 -1.89 11.50
N CYS A 17 -7.66 -1.02 11.86
CA CYS A 17 -7.20 0.07 11.01
C CYS A 17 -6.40 -0.47 9.81
N VAL A 18 -7.07 -1.23 8.95
CA VAL A 18 -6.52 -1.67 7.67
C VAL A 18 -6.27 -0.45 6.80
N HIS A 19 -5.02 -0.28 6.38
CA HIS A 19 -4.60 0.68 5.36
C HIS A 19 -5.39 0.41 4.08
N ARG A 20 -6.48 1.16 3.89
CA ARG A 20 -7.28 1.05 2.67
C ARG A 20 -6.57 1.85 1.58
N PRO A 21 -6.32 1.27 0.40
CA PRO A 21 -5.73 2.01 -0.70
C PRO A 21 -6.63 3.21 -1.03
N ASN A 22 -6.00 4.38 -1.20
CA ASN A 22 -6.71 5.60 -1.57
C ASN A 22 -7.52 5.34 -2.86
N ILE A 23 -8.80 5.74 -2.88
CA ILE A 23 -9.70 5.54 -4.02
C ILE A 23 -9.16 6.23 -5.29
N TYR A 24 -8.39 7.30 -5.11
CA TYR A 24 -7.74 8.04 -6.19
C TYR A 24 -6.33 7.54 -6.51
N ALA A 25 -5.85 6.46 -5.87
CA ALA A 25 -4.55 5.88 -6.21
C ALA A 25 -4.63 5.33 -7.65
N PRO A 26 -3.83 5.87 -8.59
CA PRO A 26 -3.86 5.43 -9.97
C PRO A 26 -3.46 3.96 -10.07
N ARG A 27 -4.25 3.21 -10.84
CA ARG A 27 -3.87 1.87 -11.29
C ARG A 27 -3.11 1.97 -12.60
N ARG A 28 -2.01 1.23 -12.70
CA ARG A 28 -1.15 1.23 -13.90
C ARG A 28 -1.48 0.06 -14.82
N THR A 29 -1.33 0.27 -16.13
CA THR A 29 -1.38 -0.78 -17.14
C THR A 29 -0.29 -1.82 -16.86
N PRO A 30 -0.60 -3.13 -16.92
CA PRO A 30 0.35 -4.18 -16.59
C PRO A 30 1.35 -4.44 -17.74
N SER A 31 2.24 -3.48 -18.03
CA SER A 31 3.34 -3.67 -18.98
C SER A 31 4.39 -4.65 -18.45
N ALA A 32 5.28 -5.15 -19.31
CA ALA A 32 6.34 -6.08 -18.91
C ALA A 32 7.22 -5.51 -17.78
N GLU A 33 7.54 -4.22 -17.84
CA GLU A 33 8.35 -3.51 -16.85
C GLU A 33 7.62 -3.43 -15.50
N HIS A 34 6.35 -3.03 -15.51
CA HIS A 34 5.53 -2.95 -14.30
C HIS A 34 5.29 -4.32 -13.67
N GLN A 35 5.13 -5.36 -14.50
CA GLN A 35 4.98 -6.73 -14.01
C GLN A 35 6.28 -7.26 -13.40
N ALA A 36 7.44 -6.86 -13.92
CA ALA A 36 8.75 -7.25 -13.39
C ALA A 36 9.12 -6.51 -12.09
N ALA A 37 8.61 -5.30 -11.87
CA ALA A 37 8.85 -4.51 -10.66
C ALA A 37 8.13 -5.13 -9.43
N LYS A 38 8.86 -5.87 -8.60
CA LYS A 38 8.33 -6.54 -7.40
C LYS A 38 8.65 -5.83 -6.07
N THR A 39 9.42 -4.74 -6.11
CA THR A 39 9.88 -4.02 -4.91
C THR A 39 9.75 -2.52 -5.09
N THR A 40 9.59 -1.79 -3.99
CA THR A 40 9.55 -0.31 -3.98
C THR A 40 10.83 0.26 -4.61
N ALA A 41 11.99 -0.34 -4.31
CA ALA A 41 13.25 0.07 -4.91
C ALA A 41 13.25 -0.03 -6.45
N ALA A 42 12.62 -1.06 -7.03
CA ALA A 42 12.48 -1.17 -8.48
C ALA A 42 11.61 -0.04 -9.06
N CYS A 43 10.55 0.36 -8.37
CA CYS A 43 9.71 1.50 -8.74
C CYS A 43 10.51 2.81 -8.70
N LEU A 44 11.26 3.02 -7.61
CA LEU A 44 12.05 4.23 -7.38
C LEU A 44 13.25 4.37 -8.34
N GLY A 45 13.67 3.29 -9.00
CA GLY A 45 14.68 3.32 -10.05
C GLY A 45 14.28 4.21 -11.24
N CYS A 46 12.98 4.34 -11.49
CA CYS A 46 12.43 5.19 -12.56
C CYS A 46 11.55 6.33 -12.04
N HIS A 47 11.01 6.23 -10.82
CA HIS A 47 10.05 7.18 -10.25
C HIS A 47 10.65 7.95 -9.07
N ASP A 48 10.87 9.27 -9.23
CA ASP A 48 11.25 10.18 -8.13
C ASP A 48 9.99 10.78 -7.49
N VAL A 49 9.41 10.07 -6.52
CA VAL A 49 8.11 10.43 -5.93
C VAL A 49 8.17 11.41 -4.77
N GLY A 50 9.34 11.61 -4.15
CA GLY A 50 9.48 12.46 -2.96
C GLY A 50 9.26 13.97 -3.19
N LYS A 51 8.90 14.38 -4.41
CA LYS A 51 8.50 15.74 -4.76
C LYS A 51 6.98 15.88 -4.87
N PHE A 52 6.23 14.78 -4.84
CA PHE A 52 4.78 14.80 -4.94
C PHE A 52 4.12 14.94 -3.57
N PRO A 53 2.99 15.65 -3.48
CA PRO A 53 2.21 15.72 -2.25
C PRO A 53 1.80 14.31 -1.79
N HIS A 54 1.81 14.10 -0.47
CA HIS A 54 1.41 12.84 0.16
C HIS A 54 2.26 11.62 -0.25
N HIS A 55 3.50 11.84 -0.67
CA HIS A 55 4.50 10.79 -0.87
C HIS A 55 5.79 11.09 -0.12
N ASP A 56 6.27 10.11 0.62
CA ASP A 56 7.63 10.07 1.15
C ASP A 56 8.53 9.19 0.26
N ARG A 57 9.85 9.38 0.35
CA ARG A 57 10.81 8.66 -0.51
C ARG A 57 10.88 7.16 -0.22
N ASP A 58 10.43 6.75 0.95
CA ASP A 58 10.46 5.41 1.49
C ASP A 58 9.05 4.76 1.55
N ASP A 59 8.04 5.39 0.96
CA ASP A 59 6.68 4.86 0.93
C ASP A 59 6.60 3.46 0.30
N ASP A 60 5.77 2.61 0.91
CA ASP A 60 5.37 1.36 0.28
C ASP A 60 4.41 1.65 -0.89
N CYS A 61 4.96 1.68 -2.09
CA CYS A 61 4.24 1.88 -3.34
C CYS A 61 3.06 0.90 -3.49
N PHE A 62 3.20 -0.34 -3.03
CA PHE A 62 2.18 -1.37 -3.20
C PHE A 62 1.03 -1.23 -2.22
N SER A 63 1.18 -0.44 -1.16
CA SER A 63 0.11 -0.20 -0.19
C SER A 63 -1.10 0.48 -0.85
N CYS A 64 -0.85 1.40 -1.79
CA CYS A 64 -1.86 2.17 -2.51
C CYS A 64 -1.93 1.82 -4.00
N HIS A 65 -0.79 1.67 -4.68
CA HIS A 65 -0.74 1.46 -6.12
C HIS A 65 -0.81 -0.01 -6.49
N LYS A 66 -1.71 -0.33 -7.41
CA LYS A 66 -1.91 -1.68 -7.93
C LYS A 66 -1.92 -1.65 -9.45
N LEU A 67 -1.46 -2.73 -10.07
CA LEU A 67 -1.68 -2.92 -11.50
C LEU A 67 -3.17 -3.18 -11.73
N CYS A 68 -3.68 -2.58 -12.79
CA CYS A 68 -5.04 -2.82 -13.22
C CYS A 68 -5.14 -4.23 -13.84
N LYS A 69 -6.25 -4.92 -13.55
CA LYS A 69 -6.54 -6.27 -14.04
C LYS A 69 -7.51 -6.14 -15.22
N GLY A 70 -7.02 -6.31 -16.44
CA GLY A 70 -7.86 -6.29 -17.65
C GLY A 70 -8.10 -4.93 -18.30
N CYS A 71 -7.26 -3.95 -17.99
CA CYS A 71 -6.81 -2.97 -18.98
C CYS A 71 -5.59 -3.57 -19.72
#